data_AF-A0A367J745-F1
#
_entry.id   AF-A0A367J745-F1
#
_cell.length_a   1.000
_cell.length_b   1.000
_cell.length_c   1.000
_cell.angle_alpha   90.00
_cell.angle_beta   90.00
_cell.angle_gamma   90.00
#
_symmetry.space_group_name_H-M   'P 1'
#
loop_
_entity.id
_entity.type
_entity.pdbx_description
1 polymer ?
#
loop_
_entity_poly.entity_id
_entity_poly.type
_entity_poly.pdbx_seq_one_letter_code
_entity_poly.pdbx_strand_id
1 'polypeptide(L)'
;MYTKKSVDQGNKLYDCWDLWINPYIKKESRQLIRREMKRPLTKTDKPGYIYAYSFENGPLASTDAFAYFKIGRTADPHRRMYQVAHLCNHMPKIIELFPSFPLVTDRPYMSTNLETLDRKIQQLPKCPATHRVERLILLELSSLYEKADVKCSACGQLHREWIRVERTRYADGTLMTDQELWTSNIKPVVLRWIQYGVLASAINKENFIYK
;
A
#
# COMPACT_ATOMS: atom_id res chain seq x y z
N MET A 1 -6.73 24.89 -51.54
CA MET A 1 -7.73 24.48 -50.52
C MET A 1 -6.98 23.99 -49.29
N TYR A 2 -6.90 24.82 -48.25
CA TYR A 2 -6.27 24.45 -46.97
C TYR A 2 -7.29 23.71 -46.10
N THR A 3 -7.10 22.41 -45.91
CA THR A 3 -7.90 21.61 -44.97
C THR A 3 -7.50 21.95 -43.54
N LYS A 4 -8.38 22.68 -42.84
CA LYS A 4 -8.34 22.85 -41.38
C LYS A 4 -8.36 21.47 -40.72
N LYS A 5 -7.26 21.05 -40.10
CA LYS A 5 -7.30 20.01 -39.09
C LYS A 5 -8.10 20.55 -37.92
N SER A 6 -9.25 19.93 -37.66
CA SER A 6 -10.03 20.13 -36.45
C SER A 6 -9.14 19.82 -35.24
N VAL A 7 -8.81 20.86 -34.48
CA VAL A 7 -8.21 20.68 -33.15
C VAL A 7 -9.30 20.07 -32.30
N ASP A 8 -9.13 18.80 -31.96
CA ASP A 8 -9.94 18.11 -30.96
C ASP A 8 -9.78 18.87 -29.62
N GLN A 9 -10.80 19.65 -29.28
CA GLN A 9 -10.93 20.40 -28.03
C GLN A 9 -11.62 19.56 -26.94
N GLY A 10 -11.44 18.24 -26.96
CA GLY A 10 -11.81 17.36 -25.85
C GLY A 10 -10.77 17.40 -24.71
N ASN A 11 -11.04 18.22 -23.69
CA ASN A 11 -10.48 18.12 -22.33
C ASN A 11 -8.97 17.79 -22.22
N LYS A 12 -8.10 18.76 -22.56
CA LYS A 12 -6.73 18.80 -22.01
C LYS A 12 -6.79 19.24 -20.55
N LEU A 13 -7.39 18.42 -19.68
CA LEU A 13 -6.90 18.36 -18.30
C LEU A 13 -5.47 17.87 -18.46
N TYR A 14 -4.48 18.76 -18.28
CA TYR A 14 -3.07 18.44 -18.40
C TYR A 14 -2.82 17.03 -17.86
N ASP A 15 -2.24 16.14 -18.67
CA ASP A 15 -1.84 14.79 -18.26
C ASP A 15 -0.85 14.96 -17.10
N CYS A 16 -1.40 15.05 -15.89
CA CYS A 16 -0.69 15.36 -14.65
C CYS A 16 -0.36 14.08 -13.89
N TRP A 17 -0.35 12.94 -14.58
CA TRP A 17 0.03 11.65 -13.99
C TRP A 17 1.42 11.74 -13.37
N ASP A 18 2.29 12.56 -13.95
CA ASP A 18 3.67 12.76 -13.47
C ASP A 18 3.74 13.46 -12.12
N LEU A 19 2.69 14.18 -11.68
CA LEU A 19 2.61 14.75 -10.32
C LEU A 19 2.50 13.68 -9.24
N TRP A 20 1.99 12.49 -9.58
CA TRP A 20 1.80 11.38 -8.65
C TRP A 20 3.05 10.49 -8.55
N ILE A 21 3.90 10.51 -9.57
CA ILE A 21 5.03 9.60 -9.71
C ILE A 21 6.27 10.26 -9.14
N ASN A 22 6.94 9.58 -8.21
CA ASN A 22 8.22 10.04 -7.69
C ASN A 22 9.24 10.22 -8.85
N PRO A 23 9.82 11.43 -9.04
CA PRO A 23 10.73 11.67 -10.15
C PRO A 23 12.09 10.97 -9.97
N TYR A 24 12.42 10.55 -8.75
CA TYR A 24 13.73 9.99 -8.39
C TYR A 24 13.82 8.46 -8.52
N ILE A 25 12.70 7.76 -8.77
CA ILE A 25 12.73 6.31 -9.05
C ILE A 25 13.08 6.01 -10.51
N LYS A 26 13.55 4.79 -10.80
CA LYS A 26 14.02 4.39 -12.15
C LYS A 26 12.97 4.63 -13.24
N LYS A 27 13.42 5.01 -14.45
CA LYS A 27 12.55 5.30 -15.61
C LYS A 27 11.58 4.15 -15.92
N GLU A 28 12.05 2.92 -15.87
CA GLU A 28 11.24 1.71 -16.08
C GLU A 28 10.12 1.61 -15.04
N SER A 29 10.44 1.80 -13.75
CA SER A 29 9.44 1.83 -12.67
C SER A 29 8.40 2.91 -12.90
N ARG A 30 8.80 4.12 -13.32
CA ARG A 30 7.87 5.21 -13.65
C ARG A 30 6.94 4.83 -14.81
N GLN A 31 7.44 4.13 -15.82
CA GLN A 31 6.62 3.64 -16.94
C GLN A 31 5.61 2.58 -16.49
N LEU A 32 6.03 1.64 -15.63
CA LEU A 32 5.15 0.61 -15.06
C LEU A 32 4.03 1.24 -14.22
N ILE A 33 4.38 2.21 -13.37
CA ILE A 33 3.42 2.96 -12.56
C ILE A 33 2.44 3.71 -13.46
N ARG A 34 2.93 4.45 -14.45
CA ARG A 34 2.06 5.19 -15.39
C ARG A 34 1.11 4.25 -16.14
N ARG A 35 1.58 3.07 -16.54
CA ARG A 35 0.74 2.05 -17.19
C ARG A 35 -0.37 1.55 -16.26
N GLU A 36 -0.05 1.28 -14.99
CA GLU A 36 -1.05 0.86 -14.02
C GLU A 36 -2.07 1.97 -13.72
N MET A 37 -1.62 3.23 -13.61
CA MET A 37 -2.51 4.39 -13.42
C MET A 37 -3.51 4.56 -14.57
N LYS A 38 -3.03 4.41 -15.81
CA LYS A 38 -3.85 4.59 -17.03
C LYS A 38 -4.81 3.42 -17.31
N ARG A 39 -4.67 2.29 -16.61
CA ARG A 39 -5.55 1.14 -16.79
C ARG A 39 -7.00 1.53 -16.45
N PRO A 40 -8.03 1.18 -17.24
CA PRO A 40 -9.42 1.44 -16.87
C PRO A 40 -9.78 0.78 -15.53
N LEU A 41 -10.56 1.45 -14.68
CA LEU A 41 -11.09 0.79 -13.47
C LEU A 41 -12.10 -0.28 -13.88
N THR A 42 -12.05 -1.40 -13.17
CA THR A 42 -12.84 -2.60 -13.46
C THR A 42 -13.57 -3.06 -12.20
N LYS A 43 -14.52 -3.98 -12.34
CA LYS A 43 -15.23 -4.59 -11.20
C LYS A 43 -14.31 -5.30 -10.19
N THR A 44 -13.07 -5.59 -10.58
CA THR A 44 -12.06 -6.19 -9.67
C THR A 44 -11.38 -5.15 -8.78
N ASP A 45 -11.45 -3.87 -9.09
CA ASP A 45 -10.89 -2.78 -8.29
C ASP A 45 -11.83 -2.44 -7.10
N LYS A 46 -12.04 -3.44 -6.24
CA LYS A 46 -13.00 -3.39 -5.13
C LYS A 46 -12.51 -2.48 -3.98
N PRO A 47 -13.45 -1.91 -3.20
CA PRO A 47 -13.10 -1.22 -1.97
C PRO A 47 -12.59 -2.20 -0.91
N GLY A 48 -11.67 -1.74 -0.07
CA GLY A 48 -11.08 -2.50 1.02
C GLY A 48 -10.21 -1.64 1.92
N TYR A 49 -9.31 -2.27 2.67
CA TYR A 49 -8.32 -1.63 3.52
C TYR A 49 -6.93 -1.88 2.96
N ILE A 50 -6.03 -0.91 3.15
CA ILE A 50 -4.58 -1.12 3.00
C ILE A 50 -4.01 -1.32 4.39
N TYR A 51 -3.18 -2.33 4.60
CA TYR A 51 -2.54 -2.57 5.89
C TYR A 51 -1.03 -2.66 5.72
N ALA A 52 -0.32 -2.36 6.80
CA ALA A 52 1.09 -2.66 6.94
C ALA A 52 1.35 -3.38 8.27
N TYR A 53 2.21 -4.39 8.24
CA TYR A 53 2.69 -5.05 9.44
C TYR A 53 4.18 -5.42 9.32
N SER A 54 4.81 -5.62 10.46
CA SER A 54 6.11 -6.28 10.59
C SER A 54 5.96 -7.56 11.41
N PHE A 55 7.00 -8.39 11.50
CA PHE A 55 7.01 -9.49 12.44
C PHE A 55 7.80 -9.13 13.70
N GLU A 56 7.33 -9.62 14.84
CA GLU A 56 8.08 -9.54 16.09
C GLU A 56 9.25 -10.51 16.14
N ASN A 57 9.11 -11.66 15.46
CA ASN A 57 10.09 -12.73 15.45
C ASN A 57 10.14 -13.44 14.08
N GLY A 58 11.17 -14.25 13.88
CA GLY A 58 11.39 -14.98 12.63
C GLY A 58 12.29 -14.24 11.64
N PRO A 59 12.42 -14.77 10.41
CA PRO A 59 13.44 -14.33 9.44
C PRO A 59 13.23 -12.91 8.90
N LEU A 60 12.05 -12.33 9.13
CA LEU A 60 11.67 -10.98 8.71
C LEU A 60 11.31 -10.09 9.91
N ALA A 61 11.80 -10.44 11.10
CA ALA A 61 11.80 -9.54 12.24
C ALA A 61 12.83 -8.43 12.04
N SER A 62 12.50 -7.24 12.49
CA SER A 62 13.41 -6.09 12.42
C SER A 62 14.66 -6.33 13.28
N THR A 63 15.79 -5.82 12.79
CA THR A 63 17.13 -5.92 13.40
C THR A 63 17.71 -4.51 13.58
N ASP A 64 18.93 -4.38 14.11
CA ASP A 64 19.63 -3.09 14.19
C ASP A 64 20.00 -2.52 12.82
N ALA A 65 20.21 -3.37 11.82
CA ALA A 65 20.58 -2.93 10.48
C ALA A 65 19.37 -2.69 9.57
N PHE A 66 18.32 -3.49 9.71
CA PHE A 66 17.18 -3.48 8.79
C PHE A 66 15.83 -3.59 9.50
N ALA A 67 14.86 -2.84 9.00
CA ALA A 67 13.44 -3.02 9.28
C ALA A 67 12.75 -3.67 8.08
N TYR A 68 11.75 -4.52 8.35
CA TYR A 68 11.00 -5.23 7.31
C TYR A 68 9.52 -4.90 7.40
N PHE A 69 8.93 -4.54 6.26
CA PHE A 69 7.51 -4.19 6.18
C PHE A 69 6.80 -5.02 5.12
N LYS A 70 5.66 -5.56 5.50
CA LYS A 70 4.68 -6.14 4.59
C LYS A 70 3.54 -5.16 4.41
N ILE A 71 3.35 -4.69 3.18
CA ILE A 71 2.18 -3.90 2.79
C ILE A 71 1.22 -4.82 2.04
N GLY A 72 -0.08 -4.68 2.29
CA GLY A 72 -1.09 -5.45 1.59
C GLY A 72 -2.47 -4.81 1.55
N ARG A 73 -3.37 -5.43 0.80
CA ARG A 73 -4.83 -5.14 0.79
C ARG A 73 -5.64 -6.26 1.41
N THR A 74 -6.81 -5.92 1.94
CA THR A 74 -7.83 -6.88 2.35
C THR A 74 -9.21 -6.25 2.46
N ALA A 75 -10.27 -7.02 2.28
CA ALA A 75 -11.62 -6.59 2.65
C ALA A 75 -11.91 -6.81 4.15
N ASP A 76 -11.09 -7.63 4.81
CA ASP A 76 -11.22 -8.08 6.19
C ASP A 76 -9.83 -8.15 6.87
N PRO A 77 -9.44 -7.10 7.61
CA PRO A 77 -8.14 -7.03 8.28
C PRO A 77 -7.96 -8.09 9.35
N HIS A 78 -9.01 -8.37 10.13
CA HIS A 78 -8.96 -9.34 11.22
C HIS A 78 -8.67 -10.74 10.69
N ARG A 79 -9.51 -11.22 9.76
CA ARG A 79 -9.33 -12.53 9.12
C ARG A 79 -7.96 -12.64 8.45
N ARG A 80 -7.49 -11.55 7.82
CA ARG A 80 -6.19 -11.55 7.15
C ARG A 80 -5.03 -11.68 8.16
N MET A 81 -5.06 -10.96 9.27
CA MET A 81 -4.03 -11.07 10.30
C MET A 81 -4.08 -12.44 10.99
N TYR A 82 -5.27 -12.99 11.23
CA TYR A 82 -5.44 -14.36 11.71
C TYR A 82 -4.77 -15.37 10.78
N GLN A 83 -5.02 -15.28 9.46
CA GLN A 83 -4.39 -16.17 8.47
C GLN A 83 -2.87 -16.06 8.45
N VAL A 84 -2.33 -14.84 8.56
CA VAL A 84 -0.88 -14.63 8.62
C VAL A 84 -0.30 -15.32 9.86
N ALA A 85 -0.90 -15.09 11.03
CA ALA A 85 -0.47 -15.71 12.28
C ALA A 85 -0.50 -17.25 12.23
N HIS A 86 -1.57 -17.83 11.68
CA HIS A 86 -1.76 -19.30 11.68
C HIS A 86 -0.99 -20.00 10.55
N LEU A 87 -1.02 -19.46 9.32
CA LEU A 87 -0.39 -20.14 8.18
C LEU A 87 1.12 -19.93 8.15
N CYS A 88 1.59 -18.74 8.52
CA CYS A 88 3.02 -18.43 8.49
C CYS A 88 3.70 -18.74 9.84
N ASN A 89 2.92 -19.05 10.89
CA ASN A 89 3.40 -19.32 12.25
C ASN A 89 4.30 -18.19 12.82
N HIS A 90 3.95 -16.94 12.50
CA HIS A 90 4.63 -15.73 12.97
C HIS A 90 3.60 -14.68 13.37
N MET A 91 3.78 -14.03 14.52
CA MET A 91 2.85 -13.02 15.01
C MET A 91 3.03 -11.70 14.24
N PRO A 92 2.02 -11.23 13.47
CA PRO A 92 2.11 -9.94 12.79
C PRO A 92 1.87 -8.80 13.78
N LYS A 93 2.84 -7.89 13.88
CA LYS A 93 2.68 -6.59 14.53
C LYS A 93 2.18 -5.58 13.52
N ILE A 94 0.93 -5.16 13.66
CA ILE A 94 0.30 -4.15 12.80
C ILE A 94 1.01 -2.82 13.05
N ILE A 95 1.51 -2.23 11.96
CA ILE A 95 2.09 -0.90 11.95
C ILE A 95 0.99 0.14 11.70
N GLU A 96 0.18 -0.08 10.66
CA GLU A 96 -0.95 0.81 10.38
C GLU A 96 -2.00 0.10 9.50
N LEU A 97 -3.26 0.50 9.68
CA LEU A 97 -4.38 0.13 8.83
C LEU A 97 -4.94 1.41 8.21
N PHE A 98 -5.28 1.39 6.92
CA PHE A 98 -5.86 2.52 6.19
C PHE A 98 -7.30 2.21 5.72
N PRO A 99 -8.24 3.15 5.92
CA PRO A 99 -8.05 4.45 6.59
C PRO A 99 -7.60 4.31 8.05
N SER A 100 -6.88 5.31 8.59
CA SER A 100 -6.29 5.23 9.92
C SER A 100 -7.36 5.35 11.00
N PHE A 101 -7.32 4.45 11.99
CA PHE A 101 -8.31 4.41 13.07
C PHE A 101 -7.63 4.21 14.43
N PRO A 102 -7.86 5.12 15.41
CA PRO A 102 -7.23 5.05 16.73
C PRO A 102 -7.45 3.71 17.44
N LEU A 103 -8.63 3.11 17.26
CA LEU A 103 -9.02 1.83 17.87
C LEU A 103 -8.10 0.64 17.49
N VAL A 104 -7.39 0.73 16.35
CA VAL A 104 -6.49 -0.32 15.87
C VAL A 104 -5.04 -0.01 16.24
N THR A 105 -4.62 1.26 16.23
CA THR A 105 -3.25 1.64 16.57
C THR A 105 -2.92 1.40 18.03
N ASP A 106 -3.91 1.51 18.93
CA ASP A 106 -3.72 1.23 20.36
C ASP A 106 -3.61 -0.27 20.68
N ARG A 107 -3.91 -1.14 19.70
CA ARG A 107 -3.79 -2.60 19.80
C ARG A 107 -3.03 -3.14 18.59
N PRO A 108 -1.68 -3.17 18.64
CA PRO A 108 -0.85 -3.54 17.49
C PRO A 108 -1.02 -5.00 17.06
N TYR A 109 -1.73 -5.82 17.83
CA TYR A 109 -2.08 -7.20 17.49
C TYR A 109 -3.59 -7.34 17.39
N MET A 110 -4.08 -7.85 16.25
CA MET A 110 -5.47 -8.27 16.15
C MET A 110 -5.65 -9.55 16.98
N SER A 111 -6.29 -9.42 18.14
CA SER A 111 -6.68 -10.57 18.93
C SER A 111 -7.61 -11.47 18.11
N THR A 112 -7.37 -12.77 18.13
CA THR A 112 -8.19 -13.75 17.41
C THR A 112 -9.64 -13.83 17.90
N ASN A 113 -9.93 -13.30 19.10
CA ASN A 113 -11.20 -13.48 19.81
C ASN A 113 -11.99 -12.17 20.03
N LEU A 114 -12.02 -11.25 19.06
CA LEU A 114 -12.65 -9.93 19.23
C LEU A 114 -13.69 -9.59 18.15
N GLU A 115 -14.84 -10.26 18.19
CA GLU A 115 -15.97 -10.00 17.27
C GLU A 115 -16.41 -8.54 17.24
N THR A 116 -16.40 -7.84 18.40
CA THR A 116 -16.89 -6.46 18.49
C THR A 116 -15.96 -5.46 17.80
N LEU A 117 -14.64 -5.66 17.84
CA LEU A 117 -13.70 -4.78 17.14
C LEU A 117 -13.76 -5.04 15.64
N ASP A 118 -13.89 -6.29 15.22
CA ASP A 118 -14.05 -6.63 13.81
C ASP A 118 -15.32 -6.02 13.21
N ARG A 119 -16.46 -6.13 13.89
CA ARG A 119 -17.71 -5.45 13.48
C ARG A 119 -17.52 -3.94 13.34
N LYS A 120 -16.83 -3.30 14.29
CA LYS A 120 -16.54 -1.86 14.21
C LYS A 120 -15.68 -1.55 13.00
N ILE A 121 -14.61 -2.31 12.75
CA ILE A 121 -13.72 -2.11 11.60
C ILE A 121 -14.49 -2.25 10.29
N GLN A 122 -15.33 -3.27 10.16
CA GLN A 122 -16.11 -3.53 8.95
C GLN A 122 -17.14 -2.43 8.64
N GLN A 123 -17.58 -1.68 9.64
CA GLN A 123 -18.48 -0.52 9.47
C GLN A 123 -17.74 0.73 9.00
N LEU A 124 -16.41 0.73 9.02
CA LEU A 124 -15.61 1.90 8.63
C LEU A 124 -15.58 2.09 7.12
N PRO A 125 -15.37 3.34 6.66
CA PRO A 125 -15.12 3.61 5.25
C PRO A 125 -13.97 2.76 4.71
N LYS A 126 -14.12 2.30 3.48
CA LYS A 126 -13.12 1.52 2.76
C LYS A 126 -12.41 2.41 1.74
N CYS A 127 -11.11 2.23 1.59
CA CYS A 127 -10.37 2.81 0.46
C CYS A 127 -10.96 2.26 -0.84
N PRO A 128 -11.27 3.09 -1.84
CA PRO A 128 -11.72 2.59 -3.13
C PRO A 128 -10.53 2.07 -3.95
N ALA A 129 -10.80 1.21 -4.93
CA ALA A 129 -9.80 0.67 -5.87
C ALA A 129 -8.54 0.09 -5.19
N THR A 130 -8.67 -0.60 -4.05
CA THR A 130 -7.52 -1.02 -3.23
C THR A 130 -6.53 -1.92 -3.95
N HIS A 131 -7.00 -2.74 -4.90
CA HIS A 131 -6.12 -3.58 -5.71
C HIS A 131 -5.15 -2.75 -6.54
N ARG A 132 -5.65 -1.66 -7.15
CA ARG A 132 -4.81 -0.72 -7.90
C ARG A 132 -3.90 0.07 -6.97
N VAL A 133 -4.46 0.58 -5.87
CA VAL A 133 -3.71 1.36 -4.88
C VAL A 133 -2.54 0.54 -4.34
N GLU A 134 -2.78 -0.69 -3.88
CA GLU A 134 -1.71 -1.58 -3.42
C GLU A 134 -0.68 -1.85 -4.52
N ARG A 135 -1.13 -2.13 -5.75
CA ARG A 135 -0.22 -2.38 -6.86
C ARG A 135 0.73 -1.21 -7.12
N LEU A 136 0.21 0.02 -7.09
CA LEU A 136 0.99 1.25 -7.27
C LEU A 136 1.97 1.47 -6.11
N ILE A 137 1.53 1.26 -4.87
CA ILE A 137 2.40 1.29 -3.68
C ILE A 137 3.56 0.30 -3.85
N LEU A 138 3.26 -0.96 -4.16
CA LEU A 138 4.28 -2.00 -4.28
C LEU A 138 5.24 -1.74 -5.45
N LEU A 139 4.76 -1.20 -6.57
CA LEU A 139 5.61 -0.81 -7.71
C LEU A 139 6.63 0.25 -7.30
N GLU A 140 6.18 1.29 -6.60
CA GLU A 140 7.06 2.36 -6.18
C GLU A 140 8.04 1.91 -5.10
N LEU A 141 7.54 1.26 -4.04
CA LEU A 141 8.40 0.78 -2.95
C LEU A 141 9.42 -0.24 -3.45
N SER A 142 9.06 -1.12 -4.40
CA SER A 142 10.03 -2.05 -5.03
C SER A 142 11.09 -1.34 -5.88
N SER A 143 10.89 -0.06 -6.24
CA SER A 143 11.88 0.74 -6.94
C SER A 143 12.79 1.53 -5.99
N LEU A 144 12.39 1.67 -4.72
CA LEU A 144 13.12 2.39 -3.68
C LEU A 144 13.88 1.45 -2.74
N TYR A 145 13.36 0.25 -2.53
CA TYR A 145 13.86 -0.70 -1.54
C TYR A 145 14.11 -2.07 -2.15
N GLU A 146 15.05 -2.80 -1.56
CA GLU A 146 15.26 -4.22 -1.87
C GLU A 146 14.06 -5.04 -1.39
N LYS A 147 13.73 -6.07 -2.16
CA LYS A 147 12.78 -7.09 -1.71
C LYS A 147 13.52 -8.07 -0.81
N ALA A 148 12.89 -8.41 0.30
CA ALA A 148 13.47 -9.40 1.21
C ALA A 148 13.27 -10.85 0.72
N ASP A 149 12.28 -11.09 -0.15
CA ASP A 149 11.96 -12.37 -0.80
C ASP A 149 12.29 -13.61 0.06
N VAL A 150 11.45 -13.90 1.05
CA VAL A 150 11.67 -15.03 1.96
C VAL A 150 10.74 -16.19 1.64
N LYS A 151 11.32 -17.39 1.48
CA LYS A 151 10.57 -18.64 1.46
C LYS A 151 10.18 -18.99 2.89
N CYS A 152 8.88 -18.96 3.18
CA CYS A 152 8.37 -19.29 4.50
C CYS A 152 8.46 -20.79 4.75
N SER A 153 9.08 -21.18 5.86
CA SER A 153 9.18 -22.58 6.28
C SER A 153 7.83 -23.17 6.72
N ALA A 154 6.90 -22.34 7.22
CA ALA A 154 5.59 -22.80 7.69
C ALA A 154 4.58 -23.01 6.55
N CYS A 155 4.37 -22.01 5.68
CA CYS A 155 3.37 -22.11 4.60
C CYS A 155 3.95 -22.59 3.26
N GLY A 156 5.27 -22.69 3.13
CA GLY A 156 5.97 -23.09 1.90
C GLY A 156 5.97 -22.06 0.76
N GLN A 157 5.27 -20.93 0.94
CA GLN A 157 5.16 -19.88 -0.08
C GLN A 157 6.36 -18.93 -0.05
N LEU A 158 6.65 -18.34 -1.21
CA LEU A 158 7.61 -17.25 -1.34
C LEU A 158 6.91 -15.91 -1.10
N HIS A 159 7.24 -15.23 -0.01
CA HIS A 159 6.64 -13.93 0.30
C HIS A 159 7.38 -12.79 -0.40
N ARG A 160 6.88 -12.41 -1.59
CA ARG A 160 7.50 -11.40 -2.50
C ARG A 160 7.14 -9.94 -2.22
N GLU A 161 6.26 -9.74 -1.26
CA GLU A 161 5.64 -8.44 -0.94
C GLU A 161 6.23 -7.84 0.34
N TRP A 162 7.45 -8.25 0.70
CA TRP A 162 8.22 -7.70 1.83
C TRP A 162 9.30 -6.76 1.30
N ILE A 163 9.33 -5.57 1.86
CA ILE A 163 10.41 -4.61 1.62
C ILE A 163 11.40 -4.64 2.78
N ARG A 164 12.68 -4.51 2.45
CA ARG A 164 13.78 -4.37 3.38
C ARG A 164 14.24 -2.91 3.38
N VAL A 165 14.20 -2.27 4.54
CA VAL A 165 14.57 -0.87 4.72
C VAL A 165 15.78 -0.82 5.65
N GLU A 166 16.90 -0.26 5.18
CA GLU A 166 18.07 -0.02 6.01
C GLU A 166 17.75 1.04 7.07
N ARG A 167 18.22 0.83 8.31
CA ARG A 167 18.02 1.79 9.38
C ARG A 167 18.94 2.99 9.18
N THR A 168 18.34 4.18 9.13
CA THR A 168 19.08 5.42 9.23
C THR A 168 19.57 5.60 10.67
N ARG A 169 20.82 6.05 10.82
CA ARG A 169 21.39 6.44 12.10
C ARG A 169 21.28 7.96 12.27
N TYR A 170 20.79 8.40 13.42
CA TYR A 170 20.79 9.79 13.82
C TYR A 170 22.20 10.27 14.16
N ALA A 171 22.38 11.59 14.25
CA ALA A 171 23.68 12.20 14.56
C ALA A 171 24.21 11.81 15.96
N ASP A 172 23.33 11.50 16.90
CA ASP A 172 23.66 11.03 18.26
C ASP A 172 24.04 9.53 18.30
N GLY A 173 24.05 8.85 17.15
CA GLY A 173 24.37 7.44 17.04
C GLY A 173 23.19 6.49 17.24
N THR A 174 22.01 6.98 17.63
CA THR A 174 20.81 6.16 17.77
C THR A 174 20.24 5.78 16.40
N LEU A 175 19.52 4.65 16.31
CA LEU A 175 18.94 4.16 15.07
C LEU A 175 17.45 4.52 15.02
N MET A 176 16.96 4.92 13.85
CA MET A 176 15.53 5.12 13.64
C MET A 176 14.75 3.84 13.95
N THR A 177 13.67 3.97 14.71
CA THR A 177 12.72 2.91 15.02
C THR A 177 11.91 2.52 13.77
N ASP A 178 11.23 1.35 13.83
CA ASP A 178 10.32 0.91 12.76
C ASP A 178 9.21 1.94 12.49
N GLN A 179 8.71 2.58 13.55
CA GLN A 179 7.64 3.57 13.45
C GLN A 179 8.13 4.84 12.76
N GLU A 180 9.35 5.29 13.05
CA GLU A 180 9.95 6.46 12.41
C GLU A 180 10.22 6.18 10.93
N LEU A 181 10.86 5.05 10.60
CA LEU A 181 11.08 4.64 9.20
C LEU A 181 9.76 4.51 8.44
N TRP A 182 8.74 3.90 9.06
CA TRP A 182 7.40 3.84 8.48
C TRP A 182 6.86 5.24 8.20
N THR A 183 6.89 6.13 9.20
CA THR A 183 6.28 7.45 9.12
C THR A 183 6.98 8.36 8.12
N SER A 184 8.32 8.35 8.05
CA SER A 184 9.09 9.24 7.19
C SER A 184 9.22 8.70 5.76
N ASN A 185 9.37 7.38 5.58
CA ASN A 185 9.81 6.83 4.30
C ASN A 185 8.68 6.11 3.54
N ILE A 186 7.83 5.37 4.25
CA ILE A 186 6.87 4.44 3.62
C ILE A 186 5.45 5.01 3.58
N LYS A 187 4.97 5.52 4.71
CA LYS A 187 3.63 6.09 4.88
C LYS A 187 3.33 7.21 3.85
N PRO A 188 4.25 8.13 3.49
CA PRO A 188 3.96 9.14 2.48
C PRO A 188 3.64 8.54 1.10
N VAL A 189 4.34 7.45 0.71
CA VAL A 189 4.07 6.72 -0.53
C VAL A 189 2.67 6.07 -0.48
N VAL A 190 2.34 5.43 0.64
CA VAL A 190 1.03 4.78 0.86
C VAL A 190 -0.11 5.80 0.78
N LEU A 191 0.00 6.91 1.52
CA LEU A 191 -1.02 7.96 1.54
C LEU A 191 -1.22 8.61 0.17
N ARG A 192 -0.14 8.89 -0.55
CA ARG A 192 -0.23 9.46 -1.91
C ARG A 192 -1.00 8.52 -2.84
N TRP A 193 -0.73 7.22 -2.82
CA TRP A 193 -1.46 6.28 -3.68
C TRP A 193 -2.91 6.04 -3.23
N ILE A 194 -3.22 6.16 -1.93
CA ILE A 194 -4.60 6.16 -1.45
C ILE A 194 -5.36 7.38 -1.97
N GLN A 195 -4.76 8.58 -1.90
CA GLN A 195 -5.34 9.82 -2.45
C GLN A 195 -5.62 9.68 -3.96
N TYR A 196 -4.67 9.11 -4.70
CA TYR A 196 -4.87 8.78 -6.12
C TYR A 196 -6.08 7.85 -6.32
N GLY A 197 -6.20 6.78 -5.52
CA GLY A 197 -7.31 5.83 -5.62
C GLY A 197 -8.68 6.48 -5.39
N VAL A 198 -8.77 7.41 -4.42
CA VAL A 198 -9.98 8.21 -4.17
C VAL A 198 -10.33 9.07 -5.38
N LEU A 199 -9.37 9.83 -5.91
CA LEU A 199 -9.58 10.69 -7.08
C LEU A 199 -9.97 9.89 -8.33
N ALA A 200 -9.23 8.82 -8.64
CA ALA A 200 -9.48 7.98 -9.81
C ALA A 200 -10.87 7.33 -9.77
N SER A 201 -11.34 6.99 -8.57
CA SER A 201 -12.67 6.42 -8.37
C SER A 201 -13.78 7.46 -8.47
N ALA A 202 -13.56 8.69 -8.01
CA ALA A 202 -14.50 9.80 -8.16
C ALA A 202 -14.73 10.14 -9.64
N ILE A 203 -13.64 10.32 -10.40
CA ILE A 203 -13.69 10.61 -11.84
C ILE A 203 -14.40 9.47 -12.61
N ASN A 204 -14.16 8.20 -12.24
CA ASN A 204 -14.87 7.10 -12.89
C ASN A 204 -16.37 7.10 -12.61
N LYS A 205 -16.80 7.40 -11.37
CA LYS A 205 -18.22 7.45 -11.03
C LYS A 205 -18.98 8.51 -11.84
N GLU A 206 -18.38 9.68 -12.03
CA GLU A 206 -18.97 10.73 -12.90
C GLU A 206 -19.18 10.21 -14.34
N ASN A 207 -18.20 9.49 -14.89
CA ASN A 207 -18.31 8.91 -16.23
C ASN A 207 -19.40 7.82 -16.38
N PHE A 208 -19.89 7.24 -15.27
CA PHE A 208 -21.02 6.29 -15.27
C PHE A 208 -22.37 6.95 -15.04
N ILE A 209 -22.42 8.18 -14.51
CA ILE A 209 -23.67 8.91 -14.24
C ILE A 209 -24.14 9.66 -15.50
N TYR A 210 -23.21 10.06 -16.38
CA TYR A 210 -23.48 10.80 -17.61
C TYR A 210 -23.47 9.94 -18.89
N LYS A 211 -23.66 8.62 -18.76
CA LYS A 211 -23.88 7.69 -19.87
C LYS A 211 -25.18 6.93 -19.66
#